data_AF-A0A4P6JSK0-F1
#
_entry.id   AF-A0A4P6JSK0-F1
#
_cell.length_a   1.000
_cell.length_b   1.000
_cell.length_c   1.000
_cell.angle_alpha   90.00
_cell.angle_beta   90.00
_cell.angle_gamma   90.00
#
_symmetry.space_group_name_H-M   'P 1'
#
loop_
_entity.id
_entity.type
_entity.pdbx_description
1 polymer ?
#
loop_
_entity_poly.entity_id
_entity_poly.type
_entity_poly.pdbx_seq_one_letter_code
_entity_poly.pdbx_strand_id
1 'polypeptide(L)'
;MQDTPIRNNTADRDYQAGFARVMWFAKQAKLHGWRLSDRQLVHEIVQRERAAQIREISSLPIVGSEVRSAAWNRGQADALRVLLRSQREQSE
;
A
#
# COMPACT_ATOMS: atom_id res chain seq x y z
N MET A 1 -26.18 -7.00 16.13
CA MET A 1 -24.93 -6.54 15.47
C MET A 1 -25.01 -7.08 14.05
N GLN A 2 -25.38 -6.25 13.07
CA GLN A 2 -25.47 -6.67 11.67
C GLN A 2 -24.11 -6.39 11.01
N ASP A 3 -23.35 -7.45 10.73
CA ASP A 3 -22.18 -7.38 9.86
C ASP A 3 -22.64 -6.92 8.48
N THR A 4 -22.19 -5.73 8.07
CA THR A 4 -22.59 -5.10 6.81
C THR A 4 -21.63 -5.57 5.69
N PRO A 5 -22.05 -6.46 4.77
CA PRO A 5 -21.18 -6.98 3.71
C PRO A 5 -20.66 -5.89 2.74
N ILE A 6 -21.33 -4.73 2.71
CA ILE A 6 -20.91 -3.57 1.91
C ILE A 6 -19.58 -2.97 2.40
N ARG A 7 -19.28 -3.04 3.71
CA ARG A 7 -18.04 -2.48 4.28
C ARG A 7 -16.80 -3.27 3.89
N ASN A 8 -16.89 -4.60 3.88
CA ASN A 8 -15.78 -5.49 3.51
C ASN A 8 -15.41 -5.30 2.03
N ASN A 9 -16.41 -5.19 1.16
CA ASN A 9 -16.18 -5.04 -0.28
C ASN A 9 -15.45 -3.72 -0.63
N THR A 10 -15.67 -2.66 0.15
CA THR A 10 -14.96 -1.38 -0.02
C THR A 10 -13.52 -1.47 0.46
N ALA A 11 -13.27 -2.12 1.60
CA ALA A 11 -11.91 -2.33 2.11
C ALA A 11 -11.06 -3.16 1.15
N ASP A 12 -11.61 -4.23 0.58
CA ASP A 12 -10.93 -5.07 -0.40
C ASP A 12 -10.59 -4.29 -1.68
N ARG A 13 -11.53 -3.48 -2.19
CA ARG A 13 -11.28 -2.62 -3.34
C ARG A 13 -10.18 -1.59 -3.08
N ASP A 14 -10.21 -0.95 -1.92
CA ASP A 14 -9.20 0.03 -1.52
C ASP A 14 -7.82 -0.61 -1.39
N TYR A 15 -7.75 -1.80 -0.77
CA TYR A 15 -6.53 -2.59 -0.67
C TYR A 15 -5.96 -2.89 -2.07
N GLN A 16 -6.79 -3.45 -2.96
CA GLN A 16 -6.38 -3.80 -4.32
C GLN A 16 -5.91 -2.57 -5.10
N ALA A 17 -6.60 -1.44 -4.96
CA ALA A 17 -6.23 -0.21 -5.65
C ALA A 17 -4.91 0.37 -5.12
N GLY A 18 -4.67 0.31 -3.81
CA GLY A 18 -3.38 0.69 -3.21
C GLY A 18 -2.23 -0.20 -3.69
N PHE A 19 -2.44 -1.51 -3.69
CA PHE A 19 -1.46 -2.49 -4.17
C PHE A 19 -1.12 -2.26 -5.65
N ALA A 20 -2.15 -2.17 -6.50
CA ALA A 20 -1.99 -1.96 -7.94
C ALA A 20 -1.27 -0.65 -8.26
N ARG A 21 -1.50 0.41 -7.47
CA ARG A 21 -0.85 1.71 -7.65
C ARG A 21 0.67 1.61 -7.52
N VAL A 22 1.17 0.93 -6.48
CA VAL A 22 2.62 0.74 -6.27
C VAL A 22 3.21 -0.11 -7.38
N MET A 23 2.56 -1.23 -7.73
CA MET A 23 3.04 -2.10 -8.80
C MET A 23 3.10 -1.38 -10.15
N TRP A 24 2.13 -0.52 -10.44
CA TRP A 24 2.14 0.31 -11.64
C TRP A 24 3.33 1.27 -11.65
N PHE A 25 3.57 2.00 -10.56
CA PHE A 25 4.75 2.88 -10.46
C PHE A 25 6.06 2.11 -10.58
N ALA A 26 6.17 0.95 -9.95
CA ALA A 26 7.36 0.11 -10.05
C ALA A 26 7.60 -0.36 -11.50
N LYS A 27 6.54 -0.72 -12.23
CA LYS A 27 6.61 -1.04 -13.66
C LYS A 27 7.11 0.15 -14.47
N GLN A 28 6.58 1.35 -14.22
CA GLN A 28 7.04 2.57 -14.92
C GLN A 28 8.50 2.90 -14.58
N ALA A 29 8.87 2.86 -13.30
CA ALA A 29 10.25 3.08 -12.86
C ALA A 29 11.23 2.13 -13.57
N LYS A 30 10.88 0.85 -13.66
CA LYS A 30 11.68 -0.16 -14.38
C LYS A 30 11.88 0.17 -15.87
N LEU A 31 10.84 0.69 -16.55
CA LEU A 31 10.96 1.12 -17.96
C LEU A 31 11.98 2.26 -18.15
N HIS A 32 12.15 3.10 -17.12
CA HIS A 32 13.11 4.20 -17.11
C HIS A 32 14.46 3.84 -16.46
N GLY A 33 14.68 2.57 -16.11
CA GLY A 33 15.89 2.14 -15.40
C GLY A 33 15.99 2.66 -13.96
N TRP A 34 14.90 3.20 -13.40
CA TRP A 34 14.84 3.65 -12.02
C TRP A 34 14.51 2.49 -11.08
N ARG A 35 15.18 2.47 -9.94
CA ARG A 35 14.97 1.46 -8.91
C ARG A 35 15.12 2.09 -7.54
N LEU A 36 14.22 1.74 -6.62
CA LEU A 36 14.37 2.07 -5.22
C LEU A 36 15.39 1.14 -4.58
N SER A 37 16.30 1.70 -3.79
CA SER A 37 17.17 0.89 -2.93
C SER A 37 16.35 0.13 -1.88
N ASP A 38 16.88 -0.98 -1.40
CA ASP A 38 16.26 -1.76 -0.32
C ASP A 38 15.94 -0.90 0.91
N ARG A 39 16.83 0.04 1.26
CA ARG A 39 16.61 0.98 2.37
C ARG A 39 15.42 1.91 2.11
N GLN A 40 15.28 2.42 0.88
CA GLN A 40 14.14 3.26 0.50
C GLN A 40 12.83 2.46 0.54
N LEU A 41 12.84 1.21 0.06
CA LEU A 41 11.66 0.34 0.14
C LEU A 41 11.25 0.06 1.59
N VAL A 42 12.21 -0.28 2.46
CA VAL A 42 11.93 -0.52 3.89
C VAL A 42 11.36 0.73 4.56
N HIS A 43 11.96 1.90 4.29
CA HIS A 43 11.43 3.16 4.81
C HIS A 43 9.99 3.40 4.38
N GLU A 44 9.70 3.20 3.10
CA GLU A 44 8.37 3.42 2.55
C GLU A 44 7.34 2.42 3.11
N ILE A 45 7.70 1.14 3.28
CA ILE A 45 6.86 0.13 3.94
C ILE A 45 6.44 0.63 5.32
N VAL A 46 7.41 1.04 6.15
CA VAL A 46 7.15 1.53 7.51
C VAL A 46 6.22 2.76 7.50
N GLN A 47 6.42 3.70 6.57
CA GLN A 47 5.53 4.86 6.45
C GLN A 47 4.09 4.48 6.10
N ARG A 48 3.89 3.52 5.19
CA ARG A 48 2.55 3.07 4.81
C ARG A 48 1.86 2.27 5.91
N GLU A 49 2.59 1.44 6.64
CA GLU A 49 2.06 0.77 7.82
C GLU A 49 1.66 1.75 8.92
N ARG A 50 2.52 2.72 9.21
CA ARG A 50 2.22 3.76 10.19
C ARG A 50 0.99 4.57 9.77
N ALA A 51 0.86 4.91 8.49
CA ALA A 51 -0.32 5.59 7.97
C ALA A 51 -1.59 4.73 8.10
N ALA A 52 -1.51 3.42 7.87
CA ALA A 52 -2.62 2.49 8.11
C ALA A 52 -3.02 2.46 9.58
N GLN A 53 -2.04 2.33 10.48
CA GLN A 53 -2.27 2.30 11.93
C GLN A 53 -2.91 3.60 12.44
N ILE A 54 -2.41 4.77 11.99
CA ILE A 54 -3.01 6.06 12.32
C ILE A 54 -4.46 6.10 11.84
N ARG A 55 -4.77 5.58 10.65
CA ARG A 55 -6.14 5.54 10.11
C ARG A 55 -7.07 4.61 10.87
N GLU A 56 -6.56 3.52 11.43
CA GLU A 56 -7.36 2.58 12.24
C GLU A 56 -7.65 3.14 13.63
N ILE A 57 -6.69 3.83 14.24
CA ILE A 57 -6.84 4.40 15.59
C ILE A 57 -7.61 5.73 15.54
N SER A 58 -7.46 6.50 14.47
CA SER A 58 -8.05 7.82 14.35
C SER A 58 -9.55 7.73 14.09
N SER A 59 -10.34 8.43 14.91
CA SER A 59 -11.77 8.69 14.68
C SER A 59 -12.03 9.77 13.62
N LEU A 60 -10.98 10.26 12.94
CA LEU A 60 -11.12 11.31 11.94
C LEU A 60 -11.98 10.79 10.77
N PRO A 61 -13.06 11.50 10.42
CA PRO A 61 -13.92 11.09 9.33
C PRO A 61 -13.14 11.08 8.01
N ILE A 62 -13.40 10.07 7.19
CA ILE A 62 -12.89 9.97 5.82
C ILE A 62 -13.68 10.98 4.97
N VAL A 63 -13.24 12.24 4.95
CA VAL A 63 -13.91 13.32 4.20
C VAL A 63 -13.05 13.71 3.00
N GLY A 64 -13.54 13.41 1.80
CA GLY A 64 -12.93 13.81 0.52
C GLY A 64 -12.52 12.64 -0.37
N SER A 65 -12.59 12.85 -1.68
CA SER A 65 -12.29 11.86 -2.73
C SER A 65 -10.84 11.39 -2.77
N GLU A 66 -9.94 12.10 -2.07
CA GLU A 66 -8.51 11.78 -1.99
C GLU A 66 -8.12 11.04 -0.71
N VAL A 67 -9.05 10.88 0.24
CA VAL A 67 -8.73 10.27 1.53
C VAL A 67 -8.60 8.76 1.38
N ARG A 68 -7.38 8.26 1.55
CA ARG A 68 -7.06 6.84 1.46
C ARG A 68 -7.31 6.12 2.78
N SER A 69 -8.02 5.00 2.73
CA SER A 69 -8.33 4.16 3.87
C SER A 69 -7.10 3.44 4.43
N ALA A 70 -7.25 2.84 5.61
CA ALA A 70 -6.22 1.96 6.18
C ALA A 70 -5.90 0.79 5.24
N ALA A 71 -6.93 0.19 4.62
CA ALA A 71 -6.79 -0.90 3.66
C ALA A 71 -5.95 -0.51 2.44
N TRP A 72 -6.17 0.70 1.89
CA TRP A 72 -5.33 1.24 0.82
C TRP A 72 -3.85 1.32 1.21
N ASN A 73 -3.56 1.82 2.41
CA ASN A 73 -2.17 1.92 2.90
C ASN A 73 -1.53 0.54 3.12
N ARG A 74 -2.30 -0.42 3.65
CA ARG A 74 -1.84 -1.82 3.77
C ARG A 74 -1.54 -2.43 2.40
N GLY A 75 -2.39 -2.22 1.40
CA GLY A 75 -2.14 -2.67 0.03
C GLY A 75 -0.84 -2.12 -0.56
N GLN A 76 -0.55 -0.84 -0.34
CA GLN A 76 0.73 -0.25 -0.75
C GLN A 76 1.93 -0.90 -0.04
N ALA A 77 1.85 -1.09 1.28
CA ALA A 77 2.92 -1.70 2.07
C ALA A 77 3.24 -3.12 1.59
N ASP A 78 2.21 -3.93 1.30
CA ASP A 78 2.39 -5.29 0.81
C ASP A 78 2.99 -5.34 -0.59
N ALA A 79 2.57 -4.44 -1.50
CA ALA A 79 3.19 -4.32 -2.82
C ALA A 79 4.69 -3.99 -2.69
N LEU A 80 5.06 -3.07 -1.80
CA LEU A 80 6.47 -2.73 -1.56
C LEU A 80 7.27 -3.91 -0.99
N ARG A 81 6.66 -4.75 -0.14
CA ARG A 81 7.29 -6.00 0.33
C ARG A 81 7.49 -7.01 -0.78
N VAL A 82 6.54 -7.13 -1.71
CA VAL A 82 6.70 -7.98 -2.91
C VAL A 82 7.90 -7.48 -3.71
N LEU A 83 8.01 -6.17 -3.96
CA LEU A 83 9.16 -5.59 -4.65
C LEU A 83 10.48 -5.88 -3.91
N LEU A 84 10.53 -5.65 -2.60
CA LEU A 84 11.73 -5.90 -1.79
C LEU A 84 12.18 -7.37 -1.85
N ARG A 85 11.23 -8.31 -1.76
CA ARG A 85 11.53 -9.75 -1.88
C ARG A 85 12.10 -10.09 -3.25
N SER A 86 11.44 -9.66 -4.33
CA SER A 86 11.93 -9.88 -5.68
C SER A 86 13.30 -9.24 -5.95
N GLN A 87 13.60 -8.11 -5.30
CA GLN A 87 14.91 -7.47 -5.38
C GLN A 87 16.03 -8.30 -4.74
N ARG A 88 15.74 -8.94 -3.60
CA ARG A 88 16.69 -9.80 -2.89
C ARG A 88 16.92 -11.11 -3.63
N GLU A 89 15.86 -11.74 -4.13
CA GLU A 89 15.93 -12.96 -4.94
C GLU A 89 16.76 -12.78 -6.23
N GLN A 90 16.82 -11.57 -6.79
CA GLN A 90 17.64 -11.25 -7.97
C GLN A 90 19.10 -10.92 -7.65
N SER A 91 19.43 -10.73 -6.39
CA SER A 91 20.78 -10.36 -5.93
C SER A 91 21.55 -11.56 -5.37
N GLU A 92 20.86 -12.69 -5.18
CA GLU A 92 21.41 -14.03 -4.90
C GLU A 92 21.76 -14.76 -6.20
#